data_AF-A0A1Z5JCR0-F1
#
_entry.id   AF-A0A1Z5JCR0-F1
#
_cell.length_a   1.000
_cell.length_b   1.000
_cell.length_c   1.000
_cell.angle_alpha   90.00
_cell.angle_beta   90.00
_cell.angle_gamma   90.00
#
_symmetry.space_group_name_H-M   'P 1'
#
loop_
_entity.id
_entity.type
_entity.pdbx_description
1 polymer ?
#
loop_
_entity_poly.entity_id
_entity_poly.type
_entity_poly.pdbx_seq_one_letter_code
_entity_poly.pdbx_strand_id
1 'polypeptide(L)'
;MSAAEDLARLVRGGEAEHEKFSSLLDDLGKKIEKKKVRVGDVATMIKSLSAAERHFRSQKRKGSDPNTWNTLLTRSQQFLKLAQEMNTLEVPTNREEEDNSADGENSLPKNISQYLNRLKRDKKELYKNPPVLPPPKIVMEETSVKSPSRDAKTGRLTFLAGKDSSLKKVLKDFHPNQTPAEVLRGGGFGGTYFRTIKSSVNNKTYNGNEVLADTIPEDWIKGLDKKRMLTSSTYKVDVNRYGVKCGGSLGMWESSGWISDIDPYGWFQWYCRFYQGRRCSDDARQISRWLGVAGPKGRFRSQLCNKILSANTSVDDAAISPVIRQTLFHWGLSITNDILEEHKKRNK
;
A
#
# COMPACT_ATOMS: atom_id res chain seq x y z
N MET A 1 -22.77 -23.69 8.03
CA MET A 1 -22.54 -22.27 8.36
C MET A 1 -22.78 -21.93 9.82
N SER A 2 -23.90 -22.34 10.45
CA SER A 2 -24.26 -21.87 11.82
C SER A 2 -23.10 -21.94 12.83
N ALA A 3 -22.42 -23.08 13.00
CA ALA A 3 -21.37 -23.21 14.03
C ALA A 3 -20.20 -22.19 13.92
N ALA A 4 -19.80 -21.77 12.71
CA ALA A 4 -18.73 -20.77 12.55
C ALA A 4 -19.21 -19.34 12.86
N GLU A 5 -20.48 -19.05 12.56
CA GLU A 5 -21.12 -17.76 12.84
C GLU A 5 -21.47 -17.65 14.33
N ASP A 6 -21.93 -18.75 14.93
CA ASP A 6 -22.19 -18.91 16.36
C ASP A 6 -20.89 -18.75 17.17
N LEU A 7 -19.78 -19.35 16.70
CA LEU A 7 -18.46 -19.16 17.30
C LEU A 7 -18.04 -17.67 17.29
N ALA A 8 -18.23 -16.98 16.16
CA ALA A 8 -17.93 -15.56 16.06
C ALA A 8 -18.85 -14.70 16.95
N ARG A 9 -20.11 -15.10 17.12
CA ARG A 9 -21.07 -14.43 18.00
C ARG A 9 -20.66 -14.56 19.47
N LEU A 10 -20.26 -15.75 19.93
CA LEU A 10 -19.78 -15.95 21.30
C LEU A 10 -18.53 -15.13 21.61
N VAL A 11 -17.57 -15.10 20.67
CA VAL A 11 -16.36 -14.28 20.81
C VAL A 11 -16.70 -12.79 20.92
N ARG A 12 -17.61 -12.28 20.07
CA ARG A 12 -18.05 -10.87 20.14
C ARG A 12 -18.80 -10.56 21.43
N GLY A 13 -19.58 -11.52 21.95
CA GLY A 13 -20.33 -11.39 23.19
C GLY A 13 -19.47 -11.49 24.46
N GLY A 14 -18.17 -11.78 24.33
CA GLY A 14 -17.28 -11.90 25.48
C GLY A 14 -17.51 -13.16 26.32
N GLU A 15 -18.15 -14.18 25.75
CA GLU A 15 -18.53 -15.42 26.44
C GLU A 15 -17.34 -16.07 27.17
N ALA A 16 -17.59 -16.59 28.36
CA ALA A 16 -16.59 -17.17 29.24
C ALA A 16 -16.80 -18.67 29.50
N GLU A 17 -17.98 -19.23 29.19
CA GLU A 17 -18.26 -20.66 29.38
C GLU A 17 -17.57 -21.54 28.32
N HIS A 18 -16.70 -22.44 28.78
CA HIS A 18 -15.81 -23.23 27.91
C HIS A 18 -16.56 -24.28 27.09
N GLU A 19 -17.63 -24.85 27.66
CA GLU A 19 -18.44 -25.92 27.06
C GLU A 19 -19.09 -25.48 25.74
N LYS A 20 -19.57 -24.23 25.69
CA LYS A 20 -20.15 -23.62 24.48
C LYS A 20 -19.12 -23.54 23.35
N PHE A 21 -17.87 -23.23 23.66
CA PHE A 21 -16.78 -23.21 22.68
C PHE A 21 -16.36 -24.62 22.27
N SER A 22 -16.31 -25.57 23.22
CA SER A 22 -15.93 -26.96 22.91
C SER A 22 -16.89 -27.60 21.91
N SER A 23 -18.20 -27.50 22.16
CA SER A 23 -19.24 -28.08 21.29
C SER A 23 -19.16 -27.51 19.85
N LEU A 24 -18.96 -26.20 19.72
CA LEU A 24 -18.80 -25.56 18.41
C LEU A 24 -17.51 -25.99 17.69
N LEU A 25 -16.40 -26.16 18.43
CA LEU A 25 -15.16 -26.68 17.88
C LEU A 25 -15.27 -28.16 17.49
N ASP A 26 -16.02 -28.98 18.24
CA ASP A 26 -16.31 -30.38 17.88
C ASP A 26 -17.05 -30.46 16.53
N ASP A 27 -18.07 -29.62 16.37
CA ASP A 27 -18.86 -29.57 15.13
C ASP A 27 -18.08 -29.03 13.94
N LEU A 28 -17.22 -28.03 14.16
CA LEU A 28 -16.33 -27.51 13.13
C LEU A 28 -15.26 -28.55 12.76
N GLY A 29 -14.66 -29.21 13.76
CA GLY A 29 -13.68 -30.28 13.57
C GLY A 29 -14.23 -31.41 12.71
N LYS A 30 -15.41 -31.95 13.06
CA LYS A 30 -16.08 -33.00 12.26
C LYS A 30 -16.33 -32.57 10.82
N LYS A 31 -16.61 -31.29 10.56
CA LYS A 31 -16.84 -30.76 9.21
C LYS A 31 -15.54 -30.60 8.42
N ILE A 32 -14.50 -30.10 9.07
CA ILE A 32 -13.15 -29.93 8.52
C ILE A 32 -12.53 -31.30 8.18
N GLU A 33 -12.56 -32.25 9.12
CA GLU A 33 -11.98 -33.58 8.95
C GLU A 33 -12.70 -34.40 7.87
N LYS A 34 -14.03 -34.27 7.76
CA LYS A 34 -14.81 -34.95 6.71
C LYS A 34 -14.80 -34.19 5.37
N LYS A 35 -14.10 -33.05 5.27
CA LYS A 35 -14.09 -32.14 4.11
C LYS A 35 -15.51 -31.78 3.60
N LYS A 36 -16.52 -31.75 4.49
CA LYS A 36 -17.93 -31.46 4.16
C LYS A 36 -18.27 -29.96 4.21
N VAL A 37 -17.28 -29.10 4.02
CA VAL A 37 -17.44 -27.63 4.09
C VAL A 37 -17.58 -27.11 2.66
N ARG A 38 -18.62 -26.31 2.39
CA ARG A 38 -18.72 -25.63 1.08
C ARG A 38 -17.61 -24.60 0.95
N VAL A 39 -17.02 -24.51 -0.24
CA VAL A 39 -15.89 -23.64 -0.59
C VAL A 39 -16.06 -22.19 -0.11
N GLY A 40 -17.22 -21.58 -0.35
CA GLY A 40 -17.52 -20.21 0.08
C GLY A 40 -17.52 -20.00 1.60
N ASP A 41 -17.70 -21.07 2.38
CA ASP A 41 -17.85 -21.02 3.84
C ASP A 41 -16.49 -21.13 4.56
N VAL A 42 -15.41 -21.51 3.84
CA VAL A 42 -14.05 -21.70 4.40
C VAL A 42 -13.44 -20.38 4.87
N ALA A 43 -13.62 -19.29 4.12
CA ALA A 43 -13.10 -17.98 4.49
C ALA A 43 -13.76 -17.42 5.78
N THR A 44 -15.06 -17.66 5.95
CA THR A 44 -15.79 -17.29 7.17
C THR A 44 -15.30 -18.12 8.36
N MET A 45 -15.04 -19.40 8.15
CA MET A 45 -14.49 -20.29 9.17
C MET A 45 -13.08 -19.86 9.64
N ILE A 46 -12.18 -19.51 8.71
CA ILE A 46 -10.84 -19.00 9.02
C ILE A 46 -10.93 -17.72 9.87
N LYS A 47 -11.82 -16.79 9.51
CA LYS A 47 -12.04 -15.55 10.26
C LYS A 47 -12.54 -15.84 11.68
N SER A 48 -13.51 -16.74 11.84
CA SER A 48 -14.08 -17.12 13.14
C SER A 48 -13.06 -17.82 14.04
N LEU A 49 -12.28 -18.77 13.51
CA LEU A 49 -11.23 -19.46 14.25
C LEU A 49 -10.10 -18.50 14.67
N SER A 50 -9.70 -17.56 13.80
CA SER A 50 -8.72 -16.53 14.13
C SER A 50 -9.20 -15.54 15.21
N ALA A 51 -10.52 -15.29 15.27
CA ALA A 51 -11.12 -14.50 16.34
C ALA A 51 -11.16 -15.28 17.67
N ALA A 52 -11.51 -16.57 17.61
CA ALA A 52 -11.52 -17.47 18.76
C ALA A 52 -10.12 -17.62 19.39
N GLU A 53 -9.05 -17.76 18.60
CA GLU A 53 -7.69 -17.82 19.14
C GLU A 53 -7.31 -16.58 19.96
N ARG A 54 -7.66 -15.39 19.47
CA ARG A 54 -7.39 -14.13 20.18
C ARG A 54 -8.18 -14.07 21.49
N HIS A 55 -9.43 -14.53 21.47
CA HIS A 55 -10.29 -14.62 22.65
C HIS A 55 -9.73 -15.61 23.68
N PHE A 56 -9.36 -16.83 23.27
CA PHE A 56 -8.84 -17.85 24.17
C PHE A 56 -7.49 -17.45 24.79
N ARG A 57 -6.61 -16.81 24.02
CA ARG A 57 -5.36 -16.23 24.56
C ARG A 57 -5.64 -15.15 25.61
N SER A 58 -6.68 -14.34 25.42
CA SER A 58 -7.11 -13.33 26.38
C SER A 58 -7.69 -13.97 27.64
N GLN A 59 -8.58 -14.95 27.51
CA GLN A 59 -9.23 -15.63 28.64
C GLN A 59 -8.23 -16.47 29.46
N LYS A 60 -7.30 -17.16 28.81
CA LYS A 60 -6.18 -17.86 29.47
C LYS A 60 -5.36 -16.93 30.39
N ARG A 61 -5.19 -15.65 30.01
CA ARG A 61 -4.48 -14.64 30.83
C ARG A 61 -5.31 -14.12 32.01
N LYS A 62 -6.64 -14.25 31.96
CA LYS A 62 -7.57 -13.74 32.99
C LYS A 62 -7.82 -14.71 34.15
N GLY A 63 -7.42 -15.98 34.04
CA GLY A 63 -7.08 -16.80 35.20
C GLY A 63 -8.15 -17.75 35.77
N SER A 64 -9.30 -17.98 35.13
CA SER A 64 -10.34 -18.89 35.70
C SER A 64 -10.12 -20.38 35.42
N ASP A 65 -9.44 -20.74 34.31
CA ASP A 65 -9.08 -22.14 33.99
C ASP A 65 -8.06 -22.16 32.82
N PRO A 66 -6.77 -21.88 33.10
CA PRO A 66 -5.77 -21.72 32.06
C PRO A 66 -5.52 -22.98 31.21
N ASN A 67 -5.78 -24.16 31.78
CA ASN A 67 -5.54 -25.45 31.13
C ASN A 67 -6.63 -25.73 30.09
N THR A 68 -7.90 -25.56 30.44
CA THR A 68 -9.01 -25.76 29.50
C THR A 68 -8.96 -24.76 28.35
N TRP A 69 -8.64 -23.49 28.61
CA TRP A 69 -8.42 -22.51 27.55
C TRP A 69 -7.22 -22.84 26.66
N ASN A 70 -6.17 -23.45 27.20
CA ASN A 70 -5.02 -23.89 26.42
C ASN A 70 -5.38 -25.06 25.48
N THR A 71 -6.21 -25.99 25.96
CA THR A 71 -6.75 -27.09 25.15
C THR A 71 -7.60 -26.54 23.99
N LEU A 72 -8.52 -25.62 24.28
CA LEU A 72 -9.36 -24.98 23.25
C LEU A 72 -8.52 -24.17 22.25
N LEU A 73 -7.49 -23.46 22.72
CA LEU A 73 -6.56 -22.72 21.87
C LEU A 73 -5.80 -23.65 20.91
N THR A 74 -5.22 -24.73 21.43
CA THR A 74 -4.47 -25.70 20.64
C THR A 74 -5.35 -26.34 19.57
N ARG A 75 -6.59 -26.69 19.95
CA ARG A 75 -7.58 -27.27 19.04
C ARG A 75 -8.03 -26.29 17.95
N SER A 76 -8.28 -25.03 18.32
CA SER A 76 -8.60 -23.97 17.38
C SER A 76 -7.45 -23.72 16.39
N GLN A 77 -6.19 -23.79 16.83
CA GLN A 77 -5.01 -23.66 15.99
C GLN A 77 -4.87 -24.80 14.98
N GLN A 78 -5.09 -26.04 15.43
CA GLN A 78 -5.09 -27.21 14.56
C GLN A 78 -6.16 -27.08 13.47
N PHE A 79 -7.38 -26.69 13.84
CA PHE A 79 -8.46 -26.49 12.87
C PHE A 79 -8.26 -25.28 11.98
N LEU A 80 -7.66 -24.20 12.47
CA LEU A 80 -7.28 -23.05 11.64
C LEU A 80 -6.27 -23.46 10.58
N LYS A 81 -5.25 -24.23 10.97
CA LYS A 81 -4.25 -24.77 10.04
C LYS A 81 -4.90 -25.67 8.98
N LEU A 82 -5.75 -26.61 9.38
CA LEU A 82 -6.48 -27.47 8.43
C LEU A 82 -7.42 -26.68 7.51
N ALA A 83 -8.12 -25.66 8.02
CA ALA A 83 -8.98 -24.81 7.20
C ALA A 83 -8.18 -23.94 6.23
N GLN A 84 -6.99 -23.46 6.63
CA GLN A 84 -6.05 -22.78 5.75
C GLN A 84 -5.47 -23.73 4.70
N GLU A 85 -5.16 -24.96 5.08
CA GLU A 85 -4.72 -26.02 4.16
C GLU A 85 -5.83 -26.38 3.15
N MET A 86 -7.09 -26.51 3.58
CA MET A 86 -8.23 -26.69 2.68
C MET A 86 -8.40 -25.51 1.72
N ASN A 87 -8.17 -24.28 2.20
CA ASN A 87 -8.14 -23.08 1.37
C ASN A 87 -6.94 -23.05 0.39
N THR A 88 -5.92 -23.89 0.59
CA THR A 88 -4.77 -24.06 -0.32
C THR A 88 -4.85 -25.32 -1.20
N LEU A 89 -5.53 -26.38 -0.75
CA LEU A 89 -5.70 -27.66 -1.45
C LEU A 89 -6.83 -27.62 -2.50
N GLU A 90 -7.59 -26.52 -2.56
CA GLU A 90 -8.47 -26.16 -3.69
C GLU A 90 -7.77 -25.28 -4.74
N VAL A 91 -6.44 -25.24 -4.75
CA VAL A 91 -5.72 -25.06 -6.01
C VAL A 91 -5.47 -26.47 -6.54
N PRO A 92 -6.21 -26.96 -7.55
CA PRO A 92 -5.88 -28.22 -8.17
C PRO A 92 -4.49 -28.09 -8.81
N THR A 93 -3.49 -28.71 -8.20
CA THR A 93 -2.36 -29.24 -8.94
C THR A 93 -2.92 -30.33 -9.85
N ASN A 94 -2.77 -30.14 -11.16
CA ASN A 94 -3.34 -30.93 -12.26
C ASN A 94 -4.77 -30.55 -12.68
N ARG A 95 -4.94 -29.27 -13.02
CA ARG A 95 -5.42 -28.91 -14.35
C ARG A 95 -4.49 -27.85 -14.93
N GLU A 96 -3.54 -28.29 -15.72
CA GLU A 96 -3.05 -27.55 -16.88
C GLU A 96 -4.19 -27.45 -17.94
N GLU A 97 -5.39 -27.07 -17.51
CA GLU A 97 -6.44 -26.60 -18.40
C GLU A 97 -6.44 -25.10 -18.24
N GLU A 98 -5.67 -24.48 -19.12
CA GLU A 98 -5.91 -23.20 -19.72
C GLU A 98 -7.29 -22.58 -19.38
N ASP A 99 -7.35 -21.79 -18.30
CA ASP A 99 -7.98 -20.48 -18.40
C ASP A 99 -6.93 -19.48 -18.88
N ASN A 100 -6.29 -19.84 -20.00
CA ASN A 100 -5.71 -18.90 -20.95
C ASN A 100 -6.87 -18.22 -21.71
N SER A 101 -7.93 -17.77 -21.02
CA SER A 101 -8.71 -16.67 -21.58
C SER A 101 -7.75 -15.49 -21.62
N ALA A 102 -7.14 -15.33 -22.81
CA ALA A 102 -6.04 -14.45 -23.15
C ALA A 102 -5.88 -13.33 -22.11
N ASP A 103 -4.86 -13.46 -21.27
CA ASP A 103 -4.46 -12.44 -20.29
C ASP A 103 -3.86 -11.27 -21.09
N GLY A 104 -4.73 -10.62 -21.88
CA GLY A 104 -4.36 -9.71 -22.93
C GLY A 104 -3.54 -8.59 -22.35
N GLU A 105 -2.54 -8.16 -23.09
CA GLU A 105 -1.81 -6.96 -22.74
C GLU A 105 -2.80 -5.80 -22.54
N ASN A 106 -2.59 -5.01 -21.48
CA ASN A 106 -3.48 -3.93 -21.06
C ASN A 106 -4.80 -4.36 -20.37
N SER A 107 -4.85 -5.55 -19.77
CA SER A 107 -5.99 -6.01 -18.97
C SER A 107 -5.73 -5.99 -17.46
N LEU A 108 -6.71 -5.51 -16.69
CA LEU A 108 -6.69 -5.62 -15.22
C LEU A 108 -6.99 -7.07 -14.76
N PRO A 109 -6.41 -7.55 -13.64
CA PRO A 109 -6.77 -8.84 -13.09
C PRO A 109 -8.21 -8.82 -12.57
N LYS A 110 -8.99 -9.84 -12.91
CA LYS A 110 -10.41 -10.00 -12.55
C LYS A 110 -10.58 -10.46 -11.10
N ASN A 111 -9.62 -11.21 -10.56
CA ASN A 111 -9.68 -11.76 -9.21
C ASN A 111 -8.29 -11.95 -8.58
N ILE A 112 -8.28 -12.22 -7.27
CA ILE A 112 -7.05 -12.35 -6.46
C ILE A 112 -6.16 -13.49 -6.96
N SER A 113 -6.74 -14.61 -7.39
CA SER A 113 -6.00 -15.79 -7.87
C SER A 113 -5.22 -15.47 -9.15
N GLN A 114 -5.90 -14.88 -10.14
CA GLN A 114 -5.28 -14.40 -11.38
C GLN A 114 -4.16 -13.40 -11.06
N TYR A 115 -4.40 -12.45 -10.16
CA TYR A 115 -3.39 -11.46 -9.82
C TYR A 115 -2.16 -12.08 -9.14
N LEU A 116 -2.37 -13.02 -8.21
CA LEU A 116 -1.30 -13.76 -7.56
C LEU A 116 -0.47 -14.56 -8.58
N ASN A 117 -1.11 -15.17 -9.59
CA ASN A 117 -0.42 -15.87 -10.65
C ASN A 117 0.44 -14.92 -11.51
N ARG A 118 -0.05 -13.72 -11.83
CA ARG A 118 0.76 -12.69 -12.52
C ARG A 118 1.99 -12.29 -11.69
N LEU A 119 1.81 -12.01 -10.40
CA LEU A 119 2.92 -11.65 -9.50
C LEU A 119 3.99 -12.74 -9.41
N LYS A 120 3.57 -14.02 -9.35
CA LYS A 120 4.48 -15.19 -9.34
C LYS A 120 5.21 -15.35 -10.68
N ARG A 121 4.48 -15.33 -11.80
CA ARG A 121 5.02 -15.44 -13.16
C ARG A 121 6.07 -14.37 -13.43
N ASP A 122 5.77 -13.13 -13.03
CA ASP A 122 6.65 -11.98 -13.22
C ASP A 122 7.75 -11.88 -12.14
N LYS A 123 7.90 -12.92 -11.30
CA LYS A 123 8.93 -13.05 -10.24
C LYS A 123 9.01 -11.83 -9.33
N LYS A 124 7.85 -11.30 -8.92
CA LYS A 124 7.78 -10.11 -8.06
C LYS A 124 8.31 -10.43 -6.67
N GLU A 125 9.03 -9.49 -6.08
CA GLU A 125 9.55 -9.60 -4.72
C GLU A 125 8.68 -8.83 -3.72
N LEU A 126 8.64 -9.30 -2.47
CA LEU A 126 7.99 -8.63 -1.33
C LEU A 126 6.50 -8.27 -1.56
N TYR A 127 5.79 -9.05 -2.38
CA TYR A 127 4.36 -8.86 -2.59
C TYR A 127 3.54 -9.40 -1.42
N LYS A 128 2.35 -8.83 -1.21
CA LYS A 128 1.36 -9.27 -0.22
C LYS A 128 0.64 -10.53 -0.70
N ASN A 129 0.36 -11.44 0.24
CA ASN A 129 -0.44 -12.62 0.02
C ASN A 129 -1.53 -12.72 1.11
N PRO A 130 -2.83 -12.59 0.79
CA PRO A 130 -3.37 -12.34 -0.56
C PRO A 130 -3.04 -10.92 -1.06
N PRO A 131 -2.85 -10.72 -2.38
CA PRO A 131 -2.70 -9.39 -2.95
C PRO A 131 -4.03 -8.61 -2.95
N VAL A 132 -3.94 -7.29 -2.84
CA VAL A 132 -5.08 -6.37 -3.02
C VAL A 132 -5.19 -6.05 -4.51
N LEU A 133 -6.39 -6.20 -5.09
CA LEU A 133 -6.63 -5.87 -6.49
C LEU A 133 -6.25 -4.40 -6.79
N PRO A 134 -5.76 -4.11 -8.00
CA PRO A 134 -5.52 -2.74 -8.41
C PRO A 134 -6.82 -1.93 -8.41
N PRO A 135 -6.72 -0.59 -8.39
CA PRO A 135 -7.87 0.27 -8.63
C PRO A 135 -8.61 -0.14 -9.93
N PRO A 136 -9.93 0.11 -10.00
CA PRO A 136 -10.66 -0.08 -11.25
C PRO A 136 -10.08 0.80 -12.35
N LYS A 137 -10.46 0.53 -13.60
CA LYS A 137 -10.02 1.29 -14.76
C LYS A 137 -10.20 2.79 -14.53
N ILE A 138 -9.12 3.55 -14.71
CA ILE A 138 -9.12 4.98 -14.42
C ILE A 138 -9.69 5.77 -15.61
N VAL A 139 -10.56 6.73 -15.28
CA VAL A 139 -11.14 7.67 -16.25
C VAL A 139 -10.40 9.00 -16.13
N MET A 140 -9.81 9.46 -17.23
CA MET A 140 -9.14 10.76 -17.29
C MET A 140 -10.11 11.85 -17.70
N GLU A 141 -9.94 13.05 -17.17
CA GLU A 141 -10.62 14.22 -17.71
C GLU A 141 -9.97 14.65 -19.04
N GLU A 142 -10.79 15.05 -20.01
CA GLU A 142 -10.33 15.45 -21.36
C GLU A 142 -9.46 16.72 -21.34
N THR A 143 -9.75 17.63 -20.40
CA THR A 143 -9.12 18.95 -20.34
C THR A 143 -8.18 19.03 -19.16
N SER A 144 -6.93 19.42 -19.42
CA SER A 144 -5.96 19.71 -18.35
C SER A 144 -6.28 21.04 -17.67
N VAL A 145 -6.01 21.12 -16.37
CA VAL A 145 -6.10 22.37 -15.62
C VAL A 145 -4.77 23.12 -15.65
N LYS A 146 -4.80 24.40 -15.21
CA LYS A 146 -3.59 25.22 -15.10
C LYS A 146 -2.57 24.59 -14.13
N SER A 147 -1.30 24.88 -14.40
CA SER A 147 -0.18 24.53 -13.51
C SER A 147 -0.42 25.03 -12.08
N PRO A 148 0.09 24.33 -11.06
CA PRO A 148 -0.09 24.73 -9.67
C PRO A 148 0.55 26.07 -9.38
N SER A 149 -0.07 26.84 -8.47
CA SER A 149 0.55 28.03 -7.90
C SER A 149 1.51 27.63 -6.78
N ARG A 150 2.61 28.38 -6.63
CA ARG A 150 3.57 28.21 -5.54
C ARG A 150 3.53 29.42 -4.64
N ASP A 151 3.29 29.18 -3.35
CA ASP A 151 3.40 30.22 -2.34
C ASP A 151 4.85 30.66 -2.18
N ALA A 152 5.13 31.96 -2.33
CA ALA A 152 6.50 32.49 -2.36
C ALA A 152 7.23 32.37 -1.01
N LYS A 153 6.49 32.32 0.10
CA LYS A 153 7.06 32.30 1.45
C LYS A 153 7.30 30.88 1.96
N THR A 154 6.34 29.99 1.75
CA THR A 154 6.33 28.61 2.26
C THR A 154 6.75 27.58 1.22
N GLY A 155 6.78 27.95 -0.05
CA GLY A 155 7.08 27.04 -1.17
C GLY A 155 5.98 26.02 -1.45
N ARG A 156 4.83 26.10 -0.75
CA ARG A 156 3.71 25.17 -0.87
C ARG A 156 3.03 25.30 -2.24
N LEU A 157 2.72 24.15 -2.82
CA LEU A 157 2.00 24.06 -4.08
C LEU A 157 0.50 23.94 -3.83
N THR A 158 -0.28 24.71 -4.56
CA THR A 158 -1.74 24.63 -4.56
C THR A 158 -2.23 24.25 -5.95
N PHE A 159 -3.17 23.30 -6.01
CA PHE A 159 -3.65 22.72 -7.25
C PHE A 159 -5.12 23.04 -7.44
N LEU A 160 -5.52 23.24 -8.69
CA LEU A 160 -6.92 23.41 -9.05
C LEU A 160 -7.62 22.04 -9.09
N ALA A 161 -8.88 22.02 -8.65
CA ALA A 161 -9.78 20.91 -8.97
C ALA A 161 -10.11 20.94 -10.47
N GLY A 162 -10.27 19.76 -11.07
CA GLY A 162 -10.82 19.61 -12.41
C GLY A 162 -12.33 19.74 -12.42
N LYS A 163 -13.00 18.98 -13.28
CA LYS A 163 -14.46 18.83 -13.32
C LYS A 163 -14.98 18.15 -12.05
N ASP A 164 -14.21 17.27 -11.43
CA ASP A 164 -14.58 16.65 -10.15
C ASP A 164 -14.49 17.65 -8.98
N SER A 165 -15.66 18.17 -8.58
CA SER A 165 -15.78 19.09 -7.44
C SER A 165 -15.46 18.45 -6.08
N SER A 166 -15.54 17.12 -5.96
CA SER A 166 -15.22 16.41 -4.71
C SER A 166 -13.74 16.57 -4.33
N LEU A 167 -12.87 16.75 -5.33
CA LEU A 167 -11.44 16.94 -5.16
C LEU A 167 -11.10 18.21 -4.38
N LYS A 168 -11.97 19.25 -4.45
CA LYS A 168 -11.79 20.52 -3.74
C LYS A 168 -11.60 20.32 -2.24
N LYS A 169 -12.28 19.33 -1.64
CA LYS A 169 -12.20 19.08 -0.20
C LYS A 169 -10.81 18.56 0.21
N VAL A 170 -10.30 17.57 -0.50
CA VAL A 170 -9.00 16.95 -0.17
C VAL A 170 -7.82 17.84 -0.58
N LEU A 171 -8.00 18.69 -1.59
CA LEU A 171 -6.98 19.64 -2.03
C LEU A 171 -6.66 20.73 -1.00
N LYS A 172 -7.57 21.03 -0.06
CA LYS A 172 -7.32 21.99 1.02
C LYS A 172 -6.14 21.61 1.91
N ASP A 173 -5.85 20.32 2.02
CA ASP A 173 -4.77 19.81 2.86
C ASP A 173 -3.58 19.26 2.03
N PHE A 174 -3.69 19.26 0.70
CA PHE A 174 -2.68 18.71 -0.22
C PHE A 174 -1.71 19.80 -0.68
N HIS A 175 -0.65 19.99 0.09
CA HIS A 175 0.36 21.04 -0.13
C HIS A 175 1.78 20.50 -0.10
N PRO A 176 2.20 19.68 -1.09
CA PRO A 176 3.63 19.39 -1.30
C PRO A 176 4.39 20.69 -1.56
N ASN A 177 5.66 20.75 -1.17
CA ASN A 177 6.53 21.92 -1.36
C ASN A 177 7.78 21.61 -2.20
N GLN A 178 7.85 20.42 -2.79
CA GLN A 178 8.84 20.04 -3.79
C GLN A 178 8.10 19.66 -5.07
N THR A 179 8.43 20.33 -6.17
CA THR A 179 7.98 20.02 -7.52
C THR A 179 8.55 18.69 -8.00
N PRO A 180 7.94 18.02 -8.99
CA PRO A 180 8.53 16.83 -9.58
C PRO A 180 9.96 17.04 -10.09
N ALA A 181 10.25 18.19 -10.70
CA ALA A 181 11.59 18.55 -11.15
C ALA A 181 12.61 18.60 -9.99
N GLU A 182 12.24 19.23 -8.86
CA GLU A 182 13.07 19.28 -7.66
C GLU A 182 13.32 17.87 -7.08
N VAL A 183 12.30 17.01 -7.05
CA VAL A 183 12.43 15.63 -6.55
C VAL A 183 13.35 14.79 -7.45
N LEU A 184 13.24 14.92 -8.77
CA LEU A 184 14.09 14.21 -9.73
C LEU A 184 15.54 14.66 -9.63
N ARG A 185 15.78 15.98 -9.72
CA ARG A 185 17.13 16.57 -9.65
C ARG A 185 17.80 16.32 -8.31
N GLY A 186 17.03 16.38 -7.22
CA GLY A 186 17.55 16.17 -5.87
C GLY A 186 17.81 14.72 -5.50
N GLY A 187 17.58 13.74 -6.39
CA GLY A 187 17.87 12.34 -6.09
C GLY A 187 16.80 11.70 -5.21
N GLY A 188 15.59 11.54 -5.76
CA GLY A 188 14.48 10.90 -5.07
C GLY A 188 14.68 9.38 -4.94
N PHE A 189 15.03 8.66 -6.00
CA PHE A 189 14.67 7.23 -6.10
C PHE A 189 15.84 6.29 -6.41
N GLY A 190 17.04 6.65 -5.99
CA GLY A 190 18.24 5.83 -6.09
C GLY A 190 18.58 5.44 -7.52
N GLY A 191 18.28 6.29 -8.50
CA GLY A 191 18.60 6.01 -9.90
C GLY A 191 17.57 5.18 -10.67
N THR A 192 16.59 4.57 -10.00
CA THR A 192 15.87 3.40 -10.56
C THR A 192 14.40 3.63 -10.86
N TYR A 193 13.89 4.85 -10.67
CA TYR A 193 12.45 5.07 -10.73
C TYR A 193 11.90 4.70 -12.10
N PHE A 194 12.47 5.23 -13.18
CA PHE A 194 12.07 4.96 -14.56
C PHE A 194 12.90 3.84 -15.20
N ARG A 195 13.27 2.79 -14.45
CA ARG A 195 13.87 1.58 -15.05
C ARG A 195 12.80 0.80 -15.82
N THR A 196 13.20 -0.02 -16.79
CA THR A 196 12.26 -0.94 -17.44
C THR A 196 11.60 -1.88 -16.43
N ILE A 197 10.27 -1.98 -16.47
CA ILE A 197 9.47 -2.84 -15.59
C ILE A 197 8.48 -3.70 -16.38
N LYS A 198 8.21 -4.91 -15.91
CA LYS A 198 6.99 -5.65 -16.26
C LYS A 198 5.94 -5.29 -15.21
N SER A 199 4.76 -4.79 -15.58
CA SER A 199 3.69 -4.54 -14.63
C SER A 199 2.74 -5.73 -14.54
N SER A 200 2.52 -6.25 -13.33
CA SER A 200 1.54 -7.32 -13.10
C SER A 200 0.11 -6.79 -13.01
N VAL A 201 -0.06 -5.46 -12.91
CA VAL A 201 -1.38 -4.80 -12.87
C VAL A 201 -2.07 -4.87 -14.22
N ASN A 202 -1.38 -4.59 -15.32
CA ASN A 202 -1.95 -4.56 -16.66
C ASN A 202 -1.26 -5.51 -17.65
N ASN A 203 -0.38 -6.38 -17.13
CA ASN A 203 0.38 -7.37 -17.90
C ASN A 203 1.27 -6.78 -19.01
N LYS A 204 1.67 -5.51 -18.91
CA LYS A 204 2.50 -4.82 -19.92
C LYS A 204 3.95 -4.67 -19.48
N THR A 205 4.88 -4.76 -20.42
CA THR A 205 6.28 -4.34 -20.21
C THR A 205 6.42 -2.88 -20.61
N TYR A 206 7.04 -2.09 -19.75
CA TYR A 206 7.28 -0.67 -19.94
C TYR A 206 8.77 -0.42 -20.09
N ASN A 207 9.20 0.09 -21.25
CA ASN A 207 10.55 0.58 -21.43
C ASN A 207 10.74 1.86 -20.60
N GLY A 208 11.80 1.91 -19.81
CA GLY A 208 12.08 3.04 -18.93
C GLY A 208 12.25 4.38 -19.65
N ASN A 209 12.92 4.39 -20.81
CA ASN A 209 13.17 5.62 -21.57
C ASN A 209 11.90 6.15 -22.25
N GLU A 210 11.06 5.25 -22.76
CA GLU A 210 9.77 5.63 -23.36
C GLU A 210 8.84 6.27 -22.32
N VAL A 211 8.74 5.67 -21.14
CA VAL A 211 7.92 6.21 -20.05
C VAL A 211 8.47 7.54 -19.55
N LEU A 212 9.80 7.65 -19.46
CA LEU A 212 10.44 8.91 -19.10
C LEU A 212 10.07 10.02 -20.09
N ALA A 213 10.14 9.75 -21.40
CA ALA A 213 9.79 10.71 -22.45
C ALA A 213 8.29 11.07 -22.45
N ASP A 214 7.41 10.11 -22.15
CA ASP A 214 5.97 10.34 -22.03
C ASP A 214 5.59 11.16 -20.78
N THR A 215 6.23 10.88 -19.64
CA THR A 215 5.77 11.40 -18.35
C THR A 215 6.49 12.69 -17.94
N ILE A 216 7.74 12.90 -18.37
CA ILE A 216 8.62 13.95 -17.84
C ILE A 216 9.01 14.96 -18.93
N PRO A 217 8.65 16.25 -18.77
CA PRO A 217 9.15 17.33 -19.62
C PRO A 217 10.68 17.38 -19.64
N GLU A 218 11.28 17.56 -20.83
CA GLU A 218 12.74 17.50 -21.00
C GLU A 218 13.48 18.53 -20.13
N ASP A 219 12.92 19.72 -19.98
CA ASP A 219 13.51 20.78 -19.15
C ASP A 219 13.67 20.40 -17.68
N TRP A 220 12.81 19.53 -17.15
CA TRP A 220 12.92 19.07 -15.76
C TRP A 220 14.20 18.26 -15.52
N ILE A 221 14.68 17.57 -16.55
CA ILE A 221 15.81 16.64 -16.50
C ILE A 221 17.00 17.07 -17.36
N LYS A 222 16.96 18.29 -17.91
CA LYS A 222 18.05 18.89 -18.68
C LYS A 222 19.33 18.92 -17.84
N GLY A 223 20.41 18.38 -18.39
CA GLY A 223 21.72 18.29 -17.73
C GLY A 223 21.88 17.14 -16.73
N LEU A 224 20.86 16.32 -16.48
CA LEU A 224 20.99 15.14 -15.63
C LEU A 224 21.57 13.94 -16.40
N ASP A 225 22.41 13.16 -15.72
CA ASP A 225 22.76 11.82 -16.19
C ASP A 225 21.54 10.89 -16.03
N LYS A 226 20.72 10.81 -17.09
CA LYS A 226 19.47 10.02 -17.09
C LYS A 226 19.73 8.54 -16.77
N LYS A 227 20.80 7.94 -17.30
CA LYS A 227 21.12 6.52 -17.11
C LYS A 227 21.45 6.21 -15.66
N ARG A 228 22.18 7.11 -14.99
CA ARG A 228 22.54 6.94 -13.58
C ARG A 228 21.42 7.33 -12.63
N MET A 229 20.74 8.45 -12.89
CA MET A 229 19.83 9.10 -11.94
C MET A 229 18.37 8.69 -12.09
N LEU A 230 17.95 8.20 -13.25
CA LEU A 230 16.52 7.98 -13.54
C LEU A 230 16.20 6.57 -14.04
N THR A 231 17.01 6.00 -14.94
CA THR A 231 16.69 4.76 -15.66
C THR A 231 17.64 3.59 -15.35
N SER A 232 18.42 3.70 -14.27
CA SER A 232 19.30 2.63 -13.81
C SER A 232 18.52 1.36 -13.48
N SER A 233 19.01 0.20 -13.91
CA SER A 233 18.45 -1.09 -13.49
C SER A 233 18.73 -1.42 -12.03
N THR A 234 19.84 -0.91 -11.48
CA THR A 234 20.31 -1.16 -10.11
C THR A 234 20.17 0.06 -9.22
N TYR A 235 19.73 -0.12 -7.98
CA TYR A 235 19.58 0.95 -7.00
C TYR A 235 20.92 1.50 -6.53
N LYS A 236 21.09 2.81 -6.63
CA LYS A 236 22.29 3.57 -6.27
C LYS A 236 21.98 4.47 -5.07
N VAL A 237 22.41 4.06 -3.88
CA VAL A 237 22.12 4.76 -2.62
C VAL A 237 22.73 6.15 -2.59
N ASP A 238 23.91 6.30 -3.18
CA ASP A 238 24.67 7.54 -3.34
C ASP A 238 23.99 8.57 -4.27
N VAL A 239 23.02 8.16 -5.08
CA VAL A 239 22.18 9.09 -5.86
C VAL A 239 21.12 9.76 -4.98
N ASN A 240 20.75 9.18 -3.84
CA ASN A 240 19.71 9.74 -2.99
C ASN A 240 20.18 10.99 -2.25
N ARG A 241 19.29 11.99 -2.15
CA ARG A 241 19.52 13.24 -1.41
C ARG A 241 20.14 13.04 -0.03
N TYR A 242 19.65 12.04 0.71
CA TYR A 242 20.06 11.76 2.08
C TYR A 242 20.97 10.52 2.20
N GLY A 243 21.48 9.99 1.08
CA GLY A 243 22.46 8.89 1.10
C GLY A 243 21.97 7.58 1.75
N VAL A 244 20.65 7.35 1.79
CA VAL A 244 20.06 6.16 2.40
C VAL A 244 19.09 5.46 1.46
N LYS A 245 19.05 4.13 1.49
CA LYS A 245 18.06 3.33 0.77
C LYS A 245 16.70 3.48 1.45
N CYS A 246 15.67 3.81 0.67
CA CYS A 246 14.29 3.72 1.14
C CYS A 246 13.31 3.47 -0.02
N GLY A 247 12.05 3.19 0.33
CA GLY A 247 11.01 2.76 -0.60
C GLY A 247 10.77 1.25 -0.59
N GLY A 248 9.57 0.85 -1.01
CA GLY A 248 9.20 -0.55 -1.19
C GLY A 248 9.51 -1.08 -2.59
N SER A 249 9.50 -2.40 -2.78
CA SER A 249 9.66 -3.04 -4.10
C SER A 249 8.45 -2.79 -5.00
N LEU A 250 8.61 -2.97 -6.31
CA LEU A 250 7.48 -2.90 -7.25
C LEU A 250 6.39 -3.92 -6.89
N GLY A 251 6.76 -5.14 -6.51
CA GLY A 251 5.82 -6.17 -6.08
C GLY A 251 5.01 -5.77 -4.84
N MET A 252 5.64 -5.13 -3.86
CA MET A 252 4.96 -4.59 -2.67
C MET A 252 3.93 -3.52 -3.07
N TRP A 253 4.29 -2.62 -3.99
CA TRP A 253 3.39 -1.56 -4.43
C TRP A 253 2.21 -2.09 -5.23
N GLU A 254 2.47 -2.96 -6.21
CA GLU A 254 1.45 -3.60 -7.04
C GLU A 254 0.45 -4.40 -6.18
N SER A 255 0.94 -5.29 -5.32
CA SER A 255 0.10 -6.13 -4.46
C SER A 255 -0.60 -5.40 -3.31
N SER A 256 -0.27 -4.12 -3.08
CA SER A 256 -0.95 -3.28 -2.09
C SER A 256 -2.15 -2.50 -2.66
N GLY A 257 -2.47 -2.67 -3.95
CA GLY A 257 -3.51 -1.88 -4.62
C GLY A 257 -3.11 -0.43 -4.80
N TRP A 258 -1.81 -0.14 -4.88
CA TRP A 258 -1.27 1.22 -4.93
C TRP A 258 -0.93 1.71 -6.34
N ILE A 259 -0.86 0.80 -7.30
CA ILE A 259 -0.54 1.03 -8.71
C ILE A 259 -1.83 0.93 -9.52
N SER A 260 -2.09 1.92 -10.37
CA SER A 260 -3.18 1.90 -11.37
C SER A 260 -2.64 1.47 -12.74
N ASP A 261 -3.53 1.15 -13.66
CA ASP A 261 -3.20 0.80 -15.04
C ASP A 261 -2.58 1.96 -15.82
N ILE A 262 -3.01 3.19 -15.55
CA ILE A 262 -2.51 4.38 -16.25
C ILE A 262 -1.17 4.88 -15.70
N ASP A 263 -0.87 4.66 -14.42
CA ASP A 263 0.36 5.11 -13.75
C ASP A 263 1.14 3.90 -13.19
N PRO A 264 1.74 3.05 -14.06
CA PRO A 264 2.40 1.78 -13.67
C PRO A 264 3.62 1.95 -12.76
N TYR A 265 4.21 3.15 -12.69
CA TYR A 265 5.29 3.49 -11.76
C TYR A 265 4.77 4.01 -10.42
N GLY A 266 3.45 4.21 -10.30
CA GLY A 266 2.78 4.55 -9.06
C GLY A 266 2.76 6.04 -8.75
N TRP A 267 2.84 6.36 -7.46
CA TRP A 267 2.55 7.70 -6.94
C TRP A 267 3.31 8.81 -7.67
N PHE A 268 4.61 8.64 -7.89
CA PHE A 268 5.42 9.76 -8.40
C PHE A 268 5.20 10.01 -9.88
N GLN A 269 4.92 8.98 -10.67
CA GLN A 269 4.38 9.15 -12.03
C GLN A 269 3.01 9.85 -12.00
N TRP A 270 2.09 9.43 -11.13
CA TRP A 270 0.81 10.12 -10.96
C TRP A 270 1.03 11.60 -10.65
N TYR A 271 1.93 11.93 -9.72
CA TYR A 271 2.22 13.31 -9.34
C TYR A 271 2.85 14.15 -10.44
N CYS A 272 3.77 13.58 -11.22
CA CYS A 272 4.34 14.27 -12.38
C CYS A 272 3.24 14.73 -13.32
N ARG A 273 2.27 13.87 -13.62
CA ARG A 273 1.17 14.18 -14.52
C ARG A 273 0.10 15.07 -13.86
N PHE A 274 -0.19 14.87 -12.57
CA PHE A 274 -1.09 15.71 -11.79
C PHE A 274 -0.58 17.15 -11.70
N TYR A 275 0.73 17.33 -11.52
CA TYR A 275 1.42 18.62 -11.55
C TYR A 275 1.32 19.31 -12.91
N GLN A 276 1.37 18.55 -13.99
CA GLN A 276 1.19 19.05 -15.36
C GLN A 276 -0.27 19.40 -15.70
N GLY A 277 -1.22 19.16 -14.79
CA GLY A 277 -2.62 19.54 -14.95
C GLY A 277 -3.56 18.37 -15.29
N ARG A 278 -3.07 17.14 -15.42
CA ARG A 278 -3.93 15.95 -15.62
C ARG A 278 -4.82 15.74 -14.40
N ARG A 279 -6.11 15.45 -14.65
CA ARG A 279 -7.06 15.01 -13.62
C ARG A 279 -7.67 13.67 -14.00
N CYS A 280 -7.98 12.86 -13.00
CA CYS A 280 -8.56 11.54 -13.22
C CYS A 280 -9.31 11.00 -12.00
N SER A 281 -10.08 9.93 -12.20
CA SER A 281 -10.85 9.27 -11.15
C SER A 281 -9.99 8.68 -10.00
N ASP A 282 -8.66 8.62 -10.14
CA ASP A 282 -7.74 8.16 -9.10
C ASP A 282 -7.24 9.26 -8.15
N ASP A 283 -7.48 10.53 -8.46
CA ASP A 283 -6.82 11.66 -7.80
C ASP A 283 -7.13 11.72 -6.30
N ALA A 284 -8.39 11.51 -5.92
CA ALA A 284 -8.79 11.51 -4.51
C ALA A 284 -8.07 10.42 -3.70
N ARG A 285 -7.86 9.23 -4.29
CA ARG A 285 -7.14 8.13 -3.63
C ARG A 285 -5.66 8.46 -3.47
N GLN A 286 -5.02 9.02 -4.50
CA GLN A 286 -3.59 9.36 -4.45
C GLN A 286 -3.31 10.51 -3.48
N ILE A 287 -4.18 11.52 -3.44
CA ILE A 287 -4.12 12.61 -2.45
C ILE A 287 -4.32 12.05 -1.04
N SER A 288 -5.31 11.18 -0.83
CA SER A 288 -5.54 10.55 0.48
C SER A 288 -4.31 9.76 0.98
N ARG A 289 -3.64 9.03 0.09
CA ARG A 289 -2.37 8.36 0.42
C ARG A 289 -1.28 9.35 0.82
N TRP A 290 -1.15 10.46 0.09
CA TRP A 290 -0.21 11.53 0.43
C TRP A 290 -0.54 12.13 1.79
N LEU A 291 -1.82 12.39 2.10
CA LEU A 291 -2.25 12.91 3.38
C LEU A 291 -1.88 11.99 4.55
N GLY A 292 -2.00 10.67 4.37
CA GLY A 292 -1.59 9.68 5.35
C GLY A 292 -0.08 9.61 5.59
N VAL A 293 0.74 10.03 4.62
CA VAL A 293 2.22 9.99 4.69
C VAL A 293 2.79 11.35 5.12
N ALA A 294 2.47 12.39 4.35
CA ALA A 294 3.09 13.71 4.34
C ALA A 294 2.12 14.85 4.70
N GLY A 295 0.82 14.58 4.74
CA GLY A 295 -0.19 15.59 5.11
C GLY A 295 -0.05 16.10 6.55
N PRO A 296 -0.86 17.10 6.96
CA PRO A 296 -0.75 17.74 8.27
C PRO A 296 -0.74 16.78 9.48
N LYS A 297 -1.46 15.64 9.35
CA LYS A 297 -1.49 14.53 10.33
C LYS A 297 -0.80 13.25 9.81
N GLY A 298 -0.04 13.36 8.73
CA GLY A 298 0.64 12.26 8.08
C GLY A 298 1.66 11.62 9.02
N ARG A 299 1.77 10.29 8.93
CA ARG A 299 2.61 9.47 9.79
C ARG A 299 4.06 9.93 9.77
N PHE A 300 4.64 10.06 8.57
CA PHE A 300 6.07 10.35 8.42
C PHE A 300 6.38 11.82 8.67
N ARG A 301 5.49 12.75 8.28
CA ARG A 301 5.62 14.17 8.65
C ARG A 301 5.64 14.32 10.18
N SER A 302 4.65 13.75 10.86
CA SER A 302 4.54 13.87 12.33
C SER A 302 5.72 13.25 13.05
N GLN A 303 6.17 12.06 12.60
CA GLN A 303 7.34 11.40 13.17
C GLN A 303 8.61 12.23 13.01
N LEU A 304 8.86 12.82 11.84
CA LEU A 304 10.06 13.63 11.63
C LEU A 304 10.01 14.93 12.45
N CYS A 305 8.87 15.63 12.45
CA CYS A 305 8.71 16.83 13.28
C CYS A 305 8.98 16.54 14.76
N ASN A 306 8.37 15.49 15.32
CA ASN A 306 8.60 15.11 16.72
C ASN A 306 10.08 14.84 17.02
N LYS A 307 10.80 14.20 16.10
CA LYS A 307 12.23 13.92 16.27
C LYS A 307 13.10 15.18 16.20
N ILE A 308 12.80 16.11 15.28
CA ILE A 308 13.49 17.40 15.20
C ILE A 308 13.28 18.19 16.49
N LEU A 309 12.04 18.24 16.99
CA LEU A 309 11.69 18.93 18.25
C LEU A 309 12.38 18.30 19.45
N SER A 310 12.34 16.97 19.56
CA SER A 310 12.97 16.24 20.67
C SER A 310 14.49 16.39 20.68
N ALA A 311 15.11 16.51 19.51
CA ALA A 311 16.56 16.72 19.39
C ALA A 311 16.95 18.20 19.54
N ASN A 312 15.97 19.12 19.65
CA ASN A 312 16.18 20.56 19.70
C ASN A 312 17.15 21.08 18.62
N THR A 313 16.97 20.61 17.38
CA THR A 313 17.83 20.94 16.23
C THR A 313 17.06 21.69 15.14
N SER A 314 17.78 22.12 14.10
CA SER A 314 17.20 22.79 12.94
C SER A 314 16.44 21.82 12.02
N VAL A 315 15.52 22.35 11.22
CA VAL A 315 14.80 21.57 10.20
C VAL A 315 15.72 21.00 9.12
N ASP A 316 16.89 21.60 8.92
CA ASP A 316 17.87 21.22 7.89
C ASP A 316 18.86 20.15 8.34
N ASP A 317 18.82 19.74 9.61
CA ASP A 317 19.70 18.70 10.15
C ASP A 317 19.39 17.32 9.52
N ALA A 318 20.14 16.98 8.48
CA ALA A 318 19.99 15.76 7.70
C ALA A 318 20.30 14.48 8.50
N ALA A 319 21.02 14.58 9.64
CA ALA A 319 21.32 13.43 10.49
C ALA A 319 20.06 12.92 11.21
N ILE A 320 19.06 13.79 11.43
CA ILE A 320 17.80 13.38 12.04
C ILE A 320 16.96 12.59 11.04
N SER A 321 16.95 11.26 11.23
CA SER A 321 16.10 10.30 10.51
C SER A 321 16.16 10.45 8.98
N PRO A 322 17.35 10.27 8.37
CA PRO A 322 17.55 10.43 6.92
C PRO A 322 16.59 9.55 6.09
N VAL A 323 16.21 8.37 6.59
CA VAL A 323 15.24 7.49 5.90
C VAL A 323 13.85 8.12 5.83
N ILE A 324 13.39 8.79 6.90
CA ILE A 324 12.09 9.47 6.91
C ILE A 324 12.16 10.72 6.03
N ARG A 325 13.28 11.46 6.06
CA ARG A 325 13.52 12.61 5.18
C ARG A 325 13.48 12.21 3.71
N GLN A 326 14.20 11.16 3.33
CA GLN A 326 14.18 10.62 1.97
C GLN A 326 12.78 10.14 1.59
N THR A 327 12.07 9.48 2.52
CA THR A 327 10.68 9.07 2.29
C THR A 327 9.80 10.30 2.01
N LEU A 328 9.79 11.33 2.85
CA LEU A 328 8.98 12.53 2.60
C LEU A 328 9.36 13.23 1.28
N PHE A 329 10.65 13.21 0.94
CA PHE A 329 11.13 13.75 -0.33
C PHE A 329 10.56 12.99 -1.55
N HIS A 330 10.42 11.66 -1.50
CA HIS A 330 9.71 10.88 -2.53
C HIS A 330 8.26 11.35 -2.73
N TRP A 331 7.63 11.80 -1.64
CA TRP A 331 6.25 12.29 -1.62
C TRP A 331 6.19 13.82 -1.84
N GLY A 332 7.26 14.46 -2.30
CA GLY A 332 7.25 15.89 -2.63
C GLY A 332 7.19 16.83 -1.42
N LEU A 333 7.61 16.37 -0.23
CA LEU A 333 7.63 17.18 0.99
C LEU A 333 9.04 17.25 1.60
N SER A 334 9.48 18.47 1.91
CA SER A 334 10.57 18.74 2.84
C SER A 334 10.04 19.49 4.07
N ILE A 335 10.53 19.15 5.26
CA ILE A 335 10.12 19.84 6.49
C ILE A 335 10.78 21.21 6.53
N THR A 336 9.96 22.24 6.71
CA THR A 336 10.36 23.64 6.83
C THR A 336 10.01 24.16 8.22
N ASN A 337 10.51 25.35 8.57
CA ASN A 337 10.16 25.98 9.85
C ASN A 337 8.66 26.24 9.97
N ASP A 338 7.96 26.65 8.92
CA ASP A 338 6.49 26.83 8.96
C ASP A 338 5.75 25.52 9.26
N ILE A 339 6.18 24.41 8.64
CA ILE A 339 5.61 23.08 8.89
C ILE A 339 5.84 22.65 10.34
N LEU A 340 7.04 22.91 10.88
CA LEU A 340 7.41 22.57 12.24
C LEU A 340 6.58 23.38 13.26
N GLU A 341 6.42 24.69 13.04
CA GLU A 341 5.62 25.57 13.88
C GLU A 341 4.13 25.22 13.86
N GLU A 342 3.55 24.91 12.70
CA GLU A 342 2.18 24.39 12.61
C GLU A 342 2.02 23.08 13.41
N HIS A 343 3.01 22.20 13.32
CA HIS A 343 3.00 20.94 14.06
C HIS A 343 3.08 21.17 15.57
N LYS A 344 3.91 22.12 16.04
CA LYS A 344 3.93 22.52 17.46
C LYS A 344 2.57 23.04 17.91
N LYS A 345 1.97 23.97 17.17
CA LYS A 345 0.67 24.58 17.50
C LYS A 345 -0.46 23.57 17.58
N ARG A 346 -0.42 22.50 16.79
CA ARG A 346 -1.45 21.46 16.78
C ARG A 346 -1.35 20.47 17.95
N ASN A 347 -0.16 20.33 18.55
CA ASN A 347 0.08 19.40 19.66
C ASN A 347 0.28 20.09 21.01
N LYS A 348 0.20 21.43 21.05
CA LYS A 348 -0.14 22.19 22.25
C LYS A 348 -1.64 22.12 22.46
#